data_AF-A0A3B8LH96-F1
#
_entry.id   AF-A0A3B8LH96-F1
#
_cell.length_a   1.000
_cell.length_b   1.000
_cell.length_c   1.000
_cell.angle_alpha   90.00
_cell.angle_beta   90.00
_cell.angle_gamma   90.00
#
_symmetry.space_group_name_H-M   'P 1'
#
loop_
_entity.id
_entity.type
_entity.pdbx_description
1 polymer ?
#
loop_
_entity_poly.entity_id
_entity_poly.type
_entity_poly.pdbx_seq_one_letter_code
_entity_poly.pdbx_strand_id
1 'polypeptide(L)'
;MCLGFVFFSKRKVLMQMSKFDAIRADIADIQKKHRARPEMMHGVKLPYYRRGEMAIPAFRMKAGGDVETDGRAQSLKVMNKAAQMPIDFFFYDLEDAAPDNPEYKQFARKFIVEALNTNDYGKRIVAFRPNNIRTPYFEDDIVEVVSAVGDKLDAMVIPKTE
;
A
#
# COMPACT_ATOMS: atom_id res chain seq x y z
N MET A 1 -2.08 -23.89 14.72
CA MET A 1 -1.43 -24.87 13.81
C MET A 1 -1.97 -24.58 12.42
N CYS A 2 -1.09 -24.31 11.44
CA CYS A 2 -1.33 -24.02 10.02
C CYS A 2 -1.95 -22.65 9.61
N LEU A 3 -1.06 -21.73 9.18
CA LEU A 3 -1.36 -20.58 8.32
C LEU A 3 -1.69 -21.04 6.89
N GLY A 4 -2.72 -20.44 6.27
CA GLY A 4 -3.00 -20.59 4.85
C GLY A 4 -3.03 -19.23 4.14
N PHE A 5 -2.01 -18.92 3.34
CA PHE A 5 -2.04 -17.84 2.34
C PHE A 5 -2.61 -18.41 1.04
N VAL A 6 -3.62 -17.75 0.46
CA VAL A 6 -4.13 -18.09 -0.88
C VAL A 6 -3.53 -17.11 -1.88
N PHE A 7 -2.57 -17.59 -2.69
CA PHE A 7 -2.07 -16.87 -3.86
C PHE A 7 -2.69 -17.48 -5.13
N PHE A 8 -3.39 -16.67 -5.93
CA PHE A 8 -3.73 -17.05 -7.31
C PHE A 8 -2.50 -16.80 -8.20
N SER A 9 -1.90 -17.87 -8.73
CA SER A 9 -0.89 -17.76 -9.79
C SER A 9 -1.07 -18.87 -10.83
N LYS A 10 -1.71 -18.53 -11.95
CA LYS A 10 -1.58 -19.29 -13.20
C LYS A 10 -0.29 -18.88 -13.92
N ARG A 11 0.86 -19.32 -13.43
CA ARG A 11 2.05 -19.53 -14.28
C ARG A 11 2.80 -20.76 -13.78
N LYS A 12 2.84 -21.82 -14.58
CA LYS A 12 3.84 -22.88 -14.47
C LYS A 12 5.22 -22.22 -14.58
N VAL A 13 5.87 -21.96 -13.45
CA VAL A 13 7.27 -21.50 -13.42
C VAL A 13 8.15 -22.73 -13.25
N LEU A 14 8.44 -23.39 -14.36
CA LEU A 14 9.66 -24.20 -14.45
C LEU A 14 10.78 -23.24 -14.87
N MET A 15 11.33 -22.49 -13.91
CA MET A 15 12.49 -21.65 -14.16
C MET A 15 13.72 -22.56 -14.28
N GLN A 16 14.29 -22.66 -15.48
CA GLN A 16 15.59 -23.29 -15.71
C GLN A 16 16.67 -22.64 -14.82
N MET A 17 17.56 -23.44 -14.24
CA MET A 17 18.65 -22.98 -13.34
C MET A 17 19.48 -21.82 -13.93
N SER A 18 19.66 -21.76 -15.25
CA SER A 18 20.34 -20.66 -15.94
C SER A 18 19.67 -19.29 -15.75
N LYS A 19 18.34 -19.25 -15.54
CA LYS A 19 17.62 -18.01 -15.24
C LYS A 19 17.86 -17.56 -13.80
N PHE A 20 18.06 -18.49 -12.86
CA PHE A 20 18.40 -18.15 -11.48
C PHE A 20 19.80 -17.55 -11.35
N ASP A 21 20.77 -18.07 -12.10
CA ASP A 21 22.13 -17.52 -12.11
C ASP A 21 22.17 -16.12 -12.73
N ALA A 22 21.38 -15.88 -13.79
CA ALA A 22 21.20 -14.55 -14.36
C ALA A 22 20.55 -13.58 -13.34
N ILE A 23 19.49 -14.01 -12.65
CA ILE A 23 18.84 -13.21 -11.60
C ILE A 23 19.80 -12.94 -10.44
N ARG A 24 20.64 -13.90 -10.04
CA ARG A 24 21.65 -13.72 -8.99
C ARG A 24 22.74 -12.72 -9.41
N ALA A 25 23.18 -12.77 -10.67
CA ALA A 25 24.13 -11.81 -11.21
C ALA A 25 23.55 -10.39 -11.23
N ASP A 26 22.31 -10.23 -11.69
CA ASP A 26 21.60 -8.94 -11.66
C ASP A 26 21.43 -8.40 -10.23
N ILE A 27 21.05 -9.28 -9.29
CA ILE A 27 20.96 -8.93 -7.86
C ILE A 27 22.32 -8.46 -7.33
N ALA A 28 23.40 -9.17 -7.66
CA ALA A 28 24.75 -8.81 -7.21
C ALA A 28 25.21 -7.46 -7.77
N ASP A 29 24.90 -7.16 -9.03
CA ASP A 29 25.24 -5.90 -9.68
C ASP A 29 24.43 -4.73 -9.14
N ILE A 30 23.12 -4.94 -8.90
CA ILE A 30 22.27 -3.98 -8.21
C ILE A 30 22.84 -3.71 -6.81
N GLN A 31 23.20 -4.76 -6.06
CA GLN A 31 23.79 -4.64 -4.72
C GLN A 31 25.13 -3.90 -4.70
N LYS A 32 25.96 -4.07 -5.74
CA LYS A 32 27.23 -3.37 -5.89
C LYS A 32 27.02 -1.87 -6.15
N LYS A 33 26.09 -1.52 -7.04
CA LYS A 33 25.72 -0.12 -7.32
C LYS A 33 25.16 0.61 -6.10
N HIS A 34 24.37 -0.10 -5.28
CA HIS A 34 23.84 0.45 -4.03
C HIS A 34 24.90 0.64 -2.94
N ARG A 35 25.85 -0.31 -2.79
CA ARG A 35 26.96 -0.18 -1.81
C ARG A 35 27.84 1.04 -2.04
N ALA A 36 27.87 1.58 -3.26
CA ALA A 36 28.71 2.70 -3.65
C ALA A 36 28.07 4.10 -3.43
N ARG A 37 26.81 4.20 -2.94
CA ARG A 37 26.13 5.50 -2.74
C ARG A 37 26.26 6.00 -1.29
N PRO A 38 26.86 7.18 -1.05
CA PRO A 38 26.85 7.80 0.27
C PRO A 38 25.60 8.68 0.43
N GLU A 39 24.66 8.30 1.33
CA GLU A 39 23.53 9.17 1.71
C GLU A 39 23.39 9.26 3.23
N MET A 40 23.06 10.47 3.70
CA MET A 40 23.13 10.89 5.10
C MET A 40 21.73 11.30 5.58
N MET A 41 21.30 10.83 6.74
CA MET A 41 20.18 11.41 7.48
C MET A 41 20.70 11.81 8.88
N HIS A 42 20.71 13.11 9.17
CA HIS A 42 21.14 13.67 10.47
C HIS A 42 22.48 13.13 11.02
N GLY A 43 23.48 12.91 10.16
CA GLY A 43 24.84 12.56 10.60
C GLY A 43 25.04 11.11 11.08
N VAL A 44 24.03 10.24 10.97
CA VAL A 44 24.13 8.82 11.35
C VAL A 44 24.20 7.95 10.09
N LYS A 45 25.20 7.06 10.01
CA LYS A 45 25.29 6.03 8.96
C LYS A 45 24.18 4.99 9.18
N LEU A 46 23.02 5.20 8.59
CA LEU A 46 21.93 4.22 8.57
C LEU A 46 22.00 3.42 7.26
N PRO A 47 22.29 2.10 7.31
CA PRO A 47 22.22 1.25 6.12
C PRO A 47 20.74 1.00 5.77
N TYR A 48 20.10 1.93 5.07
CA TYR A 48 18.73 1.76 4.59
C TYR A 48 18.72 0.81 3.38
N TYR A 49 18.75 -0.50 3.65
CA TYR A 49 18.37 -1.54 2.69
C TYR A 49 16.94 -2.06 2.91
N ARG A 50 16.21 -1.55 3.89
CA ARG A 50 14.76 -1.75 3.98
C ARG A 50 14.07 -0.55 3.35
N ARG A 51 13.74 -0.67 2.07
CA ARG A 51 12.65 0.12 1.48
C ARG A 51 11.40 -0.29 2.28
N GLY A 52 10.97 0.58 3.18
CA GLY A 52 10.07 0.23 4.27
C GLY A 52 8.65 -0.10 3.81
N GLU A 53 7.86 -0.61 4.75
CA GLU A 53 6.42 -0.75 4.64
C GLU A 53 5.75 0.46 5.28
N MET A 54 4.66 0.96 4.69
CA MET A 54 3.94 2.09 5.26
C MET A 54 2.43 1.89 5.21
N ALA A 55 1.78 2.04 6.37
CA ALA A 55 0.35 2.23 6.46
C ALA A 55 0.03 3.71 6.19
N ILE A 56 -0.85 3.96 5.22
CA ILE A 56 -1.29 5.31 4.90
C ILE A 56 -2.76 5.44 5.34
N PRO A 57 -3.11 6.40 6.21
CA PRO A 57 -4.50 6.60 6.58
C PRO A 57 -5.32 6.96 5.34
N ALA A 58 -6.42 6.22 5.13
CA ALA A 58 -7.35 6.52 4.04
C ALA A 58 -8.14 7.82 4.27
N PHE A 59 -8.23 8.25 5.53
CA PHE A 59 -8.94 9.46 5.92
C PHE A 59 -8.12 10.29 6.89
N ARG A 60 -8.04 11.59 6.64
CA ARG A 60 -7.49 12.57 7.57
C ARG A 60 -8.25 13.87 7.47
N MET A 61 -8.62 14.44 8.61
CA MET A 61 -9.28 15.73 8.70
C MET A 61 -8.90 16.41 10.02
N LYS A 62 -8.93 17.74 10.05
CA LYS A 62 -8.85 18.49 11.31
C LYS A 62 -10.20 18.40 12.04
N ALA A 63 -10.18 18.45 13.37
CA ALA A 63 -11.41 18.50 14.14
C ALA A 63 -12.27 19.70 13.73
N GLY A 64 -13.56 19.46 13.46
CA GLY A 64 -14.51 20.48 13.01
C GLY A 64 -14.40 20.91 11.54
N GLY A 65 -13.56 20.24 10.74
CA GLY A 65 -13.49 20.45 9.30
C GLY A 65 -14.65 19.79 8.54
N ASP A 66 -14.83 20.23 7.29
CA ASP A 66 -15.81 19.63 6.36
C ASP A 66 -15.23 18.40 5.66
N VAL A 67 -16.01 17.32 5.58
CA VAL A 67 -15.53 16.01 5.11
C VAL A 67 -15.19 16.07 3.61
N GLU A 68 -16.02 16.75 2.84
CA GLU A 68 -15.92 16.81 1.39
C GLU A 68 -14.76 17.69 0.93
N THR A 69 -14.52 18.82 1.62
CA THR A 69 -13.43 19.75 1.29
C THR A 69 -12.16 19.48 2.08
N ASP A 70 -12.19 19.61 3.41
CA ASP A 70 -11.00 19.45 4.26
C ASP A 70 -10.54 17.99 4.33
N GLY A 71 -11.49 17.06 4.48
CA GLY A 71 -11.21 15.63 4.52
C GLY A 71 -10.56 15.15 3.24
N ARG A 72 -11.11 15.54 2.09
CA ARG A 72 -10.52 15.24 0.77
C ARG A 72 -9.13 15.84 0.63
N ALA A 73 -8.98 17.14 0.88
CA ALA A 73 -7.71 17.84 0.68
C ALA A 73 -6.59 17.26 1.54
N GLN A 74 -6.85 16.94 2.81
CA GLN A 74 -5.84 16.38 3.71
C GLN A 74 -5.51 14.92 3.40
N SER A 75 -6.53 14.10 3.10
CA SER A 75 -6.34 12.69 2.77
C SER A 75 -5.52 12.54 1.49
N LEU A 76 -5.93 13.19 0.40
CA LEU A 76 -5.21 13.16 -0.86
C LEU A 76 -3.80 13.73 -0.76
N LYS A 77 -3.58 14.79 0.04
CA LYS A 77 -2.23 15.31 0.30
C LYS A 77 -1.30 14.25 0.89
N VAL A 78 -1.78 13.45 1.85
CA VAL A 78 -0.99 12.37 2.45
C VAL A 78 -0.78 11.23 1.46
N MET A 79 -1.82 10.84 0.71
CA MET A 79 -1.74 9.78 -0.30
C MET A 79 -0.76 10.13 -1.43
N ASN A 80 -0.82 11.36 -1.95
CA ASN A 80 0.07 11.84 -3.01
C ASN A 80 1.52 11.91 -2.53
N LYS A 81 1.73 12.31 -1.27
CA LYS A 81 3.08 12.29 -0.68
C LYS A 81 3.61 10.86 -0.63
N ALA A 82 2.77 9.90 -0.22
CA ALA A 82 3.19 8.51 -0.11
C ALA A 82 3.56 7.88 -1.46
N ALA A 83 2.84 8.23 -2.54
CA ALA A 83 3.17 7.79 -3.90
C ALA A 83 4.59 8.24 -4.35
N GLN A 84 5.15 9.28 -3.74
CA GLN A 84 6.48 9.80 -4.05
C GLN A 84 7.58 9.25 -3.12
N MET A 85 7.23 8.53 -2.06
CA MET A 85 8.21 8.04 -1.08
C MET A 85 9.03 6.84 -1.62
N PRO A 86 10.30 6.69 -1.21
CA PRO A 86 11.15 5.56 -1.59
C PRO A 86 10.84 4.30 -0.74
N ILE A 87 9.58 3.85 -0.78
CA ILE A 87 9.07 2.67 -0.07
C ILE A 87 8.77 1.53 -1.04
N ASP A 88 8.81 0.29 -0.57
CA ASP A 88 8.52 -0.90 -1.40
C ASP A 88 7.08 -1.32 -1.39
N PHE A 89 6.45 -1.18 -0.22
CA PHE A 89 5.11 -1.63 0.03
C PHE A 89 4.37 -0.56 0.81
N PHE A 90 3.16 -0.28 0.41
CA PHE A 90 2.25 0.49 1.23
C PHE A 90 0.84 -0.03 1.09
N PHE A 91 0.02 0.33 2.06
CA PHE A 91 -1.40 0.09 1.97
C PHE A 91 -2.19 1.30 2.44
N TYR A 92 -3.33 1.52 1.79
CA TYR A 92 -4.33 2.45 2.31
C TYR A 92 -5.15 1.76 3.38
N ASP A 93 -5.21 2.38 4.55
CA ASP A 93 -5.82 1.82 5.74
C ASP A 93 -7.22 2.40 5.96
N LEU A 94 -8.23 1.57 5.73
CA LEU A 94 -9.64 1.87 6.01
C LEU A 94 -10.07 1.40 7.40
N GLU A 95 -9.24 0.67 8.15
CA GLU A 95 -9.62 0.10 9.44
C GLU A 95 -9.36 1.09 10.58
N ASP A 96 -8.27 0.92 11.33
CA ASP A 96 -8.03 1.67 12.58
C ASP A 96 -7.56 3.12 12.33
N ALA A 97 -6.98 3.40 11.15
CA ALA A 97 -6.53 4.74 10.80
C ALA A 97 -7.63 5.66 10.23
N ALA A 98 -8.78 5.09 9.87
CA ALA A 98 -9.97 5.85 9.48
C ALA A 98 -10.97 5.83 10.64
N PRO A 99 -11.51 6.98 11.11
CA PRO A 99 -12.43 6.98 12.23
C PRO A 99 -13.65 6.10 11.95
N ASP A 100 -14.13 5.41 12.98
CA ASP A 100 -15.33 4.56 12.91
C ASP A 100 -16.60 5.42 12.81
N ASN A 101 -16.83 5.95 11.61
CA ASN A 101 -17.99 6.76 11.25
C ASN A 101 -18.41 6.41 9.81
N PRO A 102 -19.67 6.03 9.56
CA PRO A 102 -20.16 5.65 8.23
C PRO A 102 -19.88 6.68 7.13
N GLU A 103 -20.08 7.96 7.42
CA GLU A 103 -19.83 9.05 6.47
C GLU A 103 -18.35 9.09 6.09
N TYR A 104 -17.46 9.03 7.08
CA TYR A 104 -16.03 9.12 6.83
C TYR A 104 -15.51 7.88 6.09
N LYS A 105 -16.04 6.70 6.39
CA LYS A 105 -15.70 5.45 5.67
C LYS A 105 -16.12 5.53 4.20
N GLN A 106 -17.29 6.10 3.90
CA GLN A 106 -17.72 6.32 2.53
C GLN A 106 -16.77 7.26 1.77
N PHE A 107 -16.40 8.40 2.37
CA PHE A 107 -15.46 9.33 1.73
C PHE A 107 -14.04 8.76 1.63
N ALA A 108 -13.58 8.01 2.63
CA ALA A 108 -12.27 7.35 2.61
C ALA A 108 -12.13 6.40 1.41
N ARG A 109 -13.16 5.60 1.12
CA ARG A 109 -13.20 4.73 -0.07
C ARG A 109 -13.07 5.54 -1.36
N LYS A 110 -13.84 6.64 -1.49
CA LYS A 110 -13.74 7.55 -2.65
C LYS A 110 -12.34 8.14 -2.81
N PHE A 111 -11.70 8.55 -1.71
CA PHE A 111 -10.35 9.13 -1.76
C PHE A 111 -9.29 8.11 -2.15
N ILE A 112 -9.40 6.86 -1.69
CA ILE A 112 -8.53 5.76 -2.15
C ILE A 112 -8.67 5.56 -3.66
N VAL A 113 -9.91 5.46 -4.14
CA VAL A 113 -10.19 5.29 -5.58
C VAL A 113 -9.61 6.45 -6.39
N GLU A 114 -9.78 7.69 -5.92
CA GLU A 114 -9.21 8.87 -6.55
C GLU A 114 -7.67 8.84 -6.57
N ALA A 115 -7.04 8.54 -5.44
CA ALA A 115 -5.58 8.47 -5.33
C ALA A 115 -4.99 7.36 -6.21
N LEU A 116 -5.62 6.18 -6.24
CA LEU A 116 -5.20 5.07 -7.11
C LEU A 116 -5.38 5.40 -8.59
N ASN A 117 -6.36 6.24 -8.93
CA ASN A 117 -6.54 6.70 -10.30
C ASN A 117 -5.57 7.80 -10.74
N THR A 118 -5.11 8.62 -9.80
CA THR A 118 -4.36 9.85 -10.12
C THR A 118 -2.85 9.68 -9.99
N ASN A 119 -2.38 8.88 -9.03
CA ASN A 119 -0.95 8.76 -8.73
C ASN A 119 -0.28 7.64 -9.52
N ASP A 120 1.00 7.83 -9.85
CA ASP A 120 1.88 6.78 -10.36
C ASP A 120 2.68 6.15 -9.21
N TYR A 121 2.49 4.84 -9.01
CA TYR A 121 3.14 4.07 -7.97
C TYR A 121 4.39 3.32 -8.47
N GLY A 122 4.67 3.33 -9.78
CA GLY A 122 5.86 2.73 -10.36
C GLY A 122 5.97 1.22 -10.08
N LYS A 123 7.04 0.81 -9.38
CA LYS A 123 7.31 -0.61 -9.06
C LYS A 123 6.94 -1.00 -7.62
N ARG A 124 6.21 -0.14 -6.92
CA ARG A 124 5.81 -0.36 -5.53
C ARG A 124 4.64 -1.34 -5.49
N ILE A 125 4.59 -2.13 -4.43
CA ILE A 125 3.43 -2.97 -4.14
C ILE A 125 2.38 -2.08 -3.48
N VAL A 126 1.22 -1.98 -4.13
CA VAL A 126 0.10 -1.18 -3.70
C VAL A 126 -0.97 -2.10 -3.12
N ALA A 127 -1.33 -1.88 -1.86
CA ALA A 127 -2.36 -2.64 -1.21
C ALA A 127 -3.41 -1.75 -0.56
N PHE A 128 -4.48 -2.36 -0.07
CA PHE A 128 -5.39 -1.71 0.85
C PHE A 128 -5.79 -2.67 1.96
N ARG A 129 -6.16 -2.11 3.11
CA ARG A 129 -6.68 -2.83 4.27
C ARG A 129 -8.14 -2.43 4.45
N PRO A 130 -9.10 -3.29 4.10
CA PRO A 130 -10.51 -3.08 4.44
C PRO A 130 -10.72 -3.17 5.95
N ASN A 131 -11.93 -2.82 6.40
CA ASN A 131 -12.35 -3.06 7.77
C ASN A 131 -12.41 -4.56 8.11
N ASN A 132 -12.66 -4.90 9.37
CA ASN A 132 -12.84 -6.30 9.78
C ASN A 132 -14.09 -6.90 9.10
N ILE A 133 -14.01 -8.15 8.66
CA ILE A 133 -15.07 -8.93 8.02
C ILE A 133 -16.39 -8.98 8.82
N ARG A 134 -16.32 -8.78 10.14
CA ARG A 134 -17.47 -8.76 11.05
C ARG A 134 -18.14 -7.38 11.15
N THR A 135 -17.61 -6.35 10.48
CA THR A 135 -18.15 -4.97 10.50
C THR A 135 -19.09 -4.74 9.31
N PRO A 136 -20.05 -3.81 9.42
CA PRO A 136 -20.94 -3.49 8.30
C PRO A 136 -20.22 -2.83 7.11
N TYR A 137 -18.98 -2.34 7.31
CA TYR A 137 -18.23 -1.64 6.27
C TYR A 137 -17.47 -2.56 5.32
N PHE A 138 -17.23 -3.83 5.71
CA PHE A 138 -16.33 -4.70 4.95
C PHE A 138 -16.81 -4.94 3.52
N GLU A 139 -18.10 -5.30 3.34
CA GLU A 139 -18.66 -5.56 2.02
C GLU A 139 -18.53 -4.33 1.11
N ASP A 140 -18.89 -3.18 1.66
CA ASP A 140 -18.81 -1.86 1.05
C ASP A 140 -17.38 -1.44 0.66
N ASP A 141 -16.38 -1.77 1.49
CA ASP A 141 -14.96 -1.56 1.19
C ASP A 141 -14.52 -2.39 -0.02
N ILE A 142 -14.89 -3.67 -0.06
CA ILE A 142 -14.53 -4.56 -1.15
C ILE A 142 -15.22 -4.12 -2.44
N VAL A 143 -16.55 -3.95 -2.40
CA VAL A 143 -17.33 -3.64 -3.60
C VAL A 143 -16.88 -2.32 -4.21
N GLU A 144 -16.76 -1.24 -3.43
CA GLU A 144 -16.41 0.06 -4.00
C GLU A 144 -14.94 0.14 -4.45
N VAL A 145 -13.99 -0.35 -3.65
CA VAL A 145 -12.57 -0.21 -3.99
C VAL A 145 -12.16 -1.20 -5.07
N VAL A 146 -12.50 -2.49 -4.92
CA VAL A 146 -12.04 -3.52 -5.87
C VAL A 146 -12.75 -3.37 -7.21
N SER A 147 -14.04 -3.00 -7.23
CA SER A 147 -14.74 -2.81 -8.51
C SER A 147 -14.26 -1.57 -9.27
N ALA A 148 -13.78 -0.53 -8.57
CA ALA A 148 -13.31 0.69 -9.22
C ALA A 148 -11.84 0.65 -9.64
N VAL A 149 -10.97 0.01 -8.84
CA VAL A 149 -9.50 0.08 -9.00
C VAL A 149 -8.79 -1.22 -8.63
N GLY A 150 -9.49 -2.36 -8.67
CA GLY A 150 -8.93 -3.67 -8.36
C GLY A 150 -7.76 -4.10 -9.26
N ASP A 151 -7.69 -3.59 -10.49
CA ASP A 151 -6.59 -3.80 -11.44
C ASP A 151 -5.30 -3.06 -11.06
N LYS A 152 -5.39 -2.09 -10.15
CA LYS A 152 -4.26 -1.28 -9.65
C LYS A 152 -3.76 -1.73 -8.28
N LEU A 153 -4.40 -2.72 -7.69
CA LEU A 153 -4.07 -3.29 -6.40
C LEU A 153 -3.29 -4.59 -6.58
N ASP A 154 -2.15 -4.70 -5.91
CA ASP A 154 -1.34 -5.91 -5.88
C ASP A 154 -1.78 -6.87 -4.76
N ALA A 155 -2.28 -6.32 -3.65
CA ALA A 155 -2.67 -7.12 -2.48
C ALA A 155 -3.77 -6.47 -1.64
N MET A 156 -4.36 -7.27 -0.77
CA MET A 156 -5.33 -6.86 0.23
C MET A 156 -4.91 -7.41 1.60
N VAL A 157 -4.90 -6.55 2.61
CA VAL A 157 -4.49 -6.91 3.97
C VAL A 157 -5.74 -7.09 4.82
N ILE A 158 -6.13 -8.33 5.11
CA ILE A 158 -7.34 -8.59 5.91
C ILE A 158 -7.01 -8.52 7.39
N PRO A 159 -7.67 -7.65 8.17
CA PRO A 159 -7.44 -7.59 9.61
C PRO A 159 -8.30 -8.61 10.36
N LYS A 160 -7.85 -8.95 11.59
CA LYS A 160 -8.62 -9.68 12.61
C LYS A 160 -9.26 -10.97 12.05
N THR A 161 -8.44 -11.86 11.46
CA THR A 161 -8.86 -13.06 10.73
C THR A 161 -9.38 -14.23 11.60
N GLU A 162 -9.56 -14.02 12.91
CA GLU A 162 -10.00 -15.05 13.87
C GLU A 162 -11.39 -14.75 14.45
#